data_AF-A0A5I5V7S8-F1
#
_entry.id   AF-A0A5I5V7S8-F1
#
_cell.length_a   1.000
_cell.length_b   1.000
_cell.length_c   1.000
_cell.angle_alpha   90.00
_cell.angle_beta   90.00
_cell.angle_gamma   90.00
#
_symmetry.space_group_name_H-M   'P 1'
#
loop_
_entity.id
_entity.type
_entity.pdbx_description
1 polymer ?
#
loop_
_entity_poly.entity_id
_entity_poly.type
_entity_poly.pdbx_seq_one_letter_code
_entity_poly.pdbx_strand_id
1 'polypeptide(L)'
;MPEFEDRNQAKNALTMDDSSLMQLLCSILMEQRTRESDYAVRAVRRRRENLEDFYMSLEELGGVLKINDVADILGISRQSVKVRVNSNQIIAFKQNEDFIFPAFQFTDSGLLHGFKEVMAAFD
;
A
#
# COMPACT_ATOMS: atom_id res chain seq x y z
N MET A 1 -31.02 -6.60 15.29
CA MET A 1 -30.04 -6.73 16.40
C MET A 1 -29.19 -7.95 16.12
N PRO A 2 -27.89 -7.96 16.44
CA PRO A 2 -27.08 -9.16 16.27
C PRO A 2 -27.72 -10.31 17.06
N GLU A 3 -27.99 -11.41 16.37
CA GLU A 3 -28.57 -12.61 16.99
C GLU A 3 -27.43 -13.48 17.50
N PHE A 4 -27.49 -13.85 18.78
CA PHE A 4 -26.58 -14.83 19.36
C PHE A 4 -27.08 -16.22 18.96
N GLU A 5 -26.28 -16.97 18.21
CA GLU A 5 -26.66 -18.30 17.74
C GLU A 5 -26.73 -19.33 18.89
N ASP A 6 -26.04 -19.08 20.01
CA ASP A 6 -26.03 -19.95 21.20
C ASP A 6 -26.53 -19.22 22.47
N ARG A 7 -27.50 -19.85 23.15
CA ARG A 7 -28.11 -19.39 24.40
C ARG A 7 -27.11 -19.34 25.57
N ASN A 8 -26.02 -20.09 25.51
CA ASN A 8 -24.95 -20.05 26.51
C ASN A 8 -24.00 -18.86 26.29
N GLN A 9 -23.76 -18.43 25.05
CA GLN A 9 -22.98 -17.21 24.77
C GLN A 9 -23.69 -15.95 25.27
N ALA A 10 -25.02 -15.88 25.11
CA ALA A 10 -25.82 -14.76 25.62
C ALA A 10 -25.77 -14.67 27.16
N LYS A 11 -25.70 -15.80 27.87
CA LYS A 11 -25.59 -15.82 29.34
C LYS A 11 -24.20 -15.37 29.82
N ASN A 12 -23.14 -15.75 29.13
CA ASN A 12 -21.79 -15.33 29.47
C ASN A 12 -21.58 -13.84 29.21
N ALA A 13 -22.15 -13.30 28.13
CA ALA A 13 -22.12 -11.86 27.81
C ALA A 13 -22.72 -10.98 28.92
N LEU A 14 -23.73 -11.47 29.65
CA LEU A 14 -24.35 -10.74 30.77
C LEU A 14 -23.43 -10.58 31.99
N THR A 15 -22.33 -11.34 32.04
CA THR A 15 -21.36 -11.33 33.15
C THR A 15 -20.01 -10.70 32.76
N MET A 16 -19.88 -10.24 31.52
CA MET A 16 -18.66 -9.61 31.01
C MET A 16 -18.60 -8.14 31.39
N ASP A 17 -17.40 -7.62 31.62
CA ASP A 17 -17.17 -6.18 31.70
C ASP A 17 -17.38 -5.53 30.32
N ASP A 18 -17.64 -4.23 30.32
CA ASP A 18 -17.97 -3.48 29.10
C ASP A 18 -16.89 -3.59 28.01
N SER A 19 -15.61 -3.71 28.37
CA SER A 19 -14.53 -3.82 27.39
C SER A 19 -14.54 -5.19 26.71
N SER A 20 -14.69 -6.25 27.50
CA SER A 20 -14.81 -7.61 27.01
C SER A 20 -16.10 -7.82 26.19
N LEU A 21 -17.21 -7.21 26.61
CA LEU A 21 -18.48 -7.25 25.89
C LEU A 21 -18.37 -6.55 24.53
N MET A 22 -17.73 -5.39 24.49
CA MET A 22 -17.49 -4.66 23.23
C MET A 22 -16.59 -5.45 22.27
N GLN A 23 -15.57 -6.14 22.76
CA GLN A 23 -14.75 -7.03 21.93
C GLN A 23 -15.56 -8.17 21.33
N LEU A 24 -16.39 -8.84 22.13
CA LEU A 24 -17.26 -9.94 21.67
C LEU A 24 -18.30 -9.46 20.65
N LEU A 25 -18.90 -8.29 20.89
CA LEU A 25 -19.85 -7.69 19.95
C LEU A 25 -19.17 -7.35 18.62
N CYS A 26 -17.98 -6.77 18.67
CA CYS A 26 -17.19 -6.46 17.47
C CYS A 26 -16.83 -7.73 16.69
N SER A 27 -16.44 -8.82 17.36
CA SER A 27 -16.10 -10.08 16.68
C SER A 27 -17.30 -10.72 16.00
N ILE A 28 -18.46 -10.78 16.69
CA ILE A 28 -19.70 -11.33 16.13
C ILE A 28 -20.18 -10.46 14.96
N LEU A 29 -20.15 -9.12 15.10
CA LEU A 29 -20.53 -8.23 14.02
C LEU A 29 -19.57 -8.33 12.84
N MET A 30 -18.26 -8.47 13.07
CA MET A 30 -17.30 -8.73 11.99
C MET A 30 -17.68 -10.03 11.28
N GLU A 31 -17.83 -11.14 12.01
CA GLU A 31 -18.16 -12.47 11.48
C GLU A 31 -19.49 -12.50 10.72
N GLN A 32 -20.54 -11.84 11.24
CA GLN A 32 -21.85 -11.73 10.60
C GLN A 32 -21.85 -10.80 9.38
N ARG A 33 -21.03 -9.75 9.39
CA ARG A 33 -20.90 -8.79 8.27
C ARG A 33 -19.94 -9.31 7.19
N THR A 34 -19.02 -10.20 7.55
CA THR A 34 -18.12 -10.89 6.63
C THR A 34 -18.70 -12.24 6.22
N ARG A 35 -19.82 -12.24 5.48
CA ARG A 35 -20.03 -13.29 4.46
C ARG A 35 -19.13 -13.07 3.25
N GLU A 36 -17.88 -12.67 3.48
CA GLU A 36 -16.86 -12.69 2.44
C GLU A 36 -16.14 -14.03 2.58
N SER A 37 -16.19 -14.86 1.54
CA SER A 37 -15.56 -16.19 1.54
C SER A 37 -14.10 -16.13 2.03
N ASP A 38 -13.58 -17.19 2.66
CA ASP A 38 -12.17 -17.27 3.08
C ASP A 38 -11.17 -16.90 1.96
N TYR A 39 -11.58 -17.01 0.70
CA TYR A 39 -10.83 -16.54 -0.45
C TYR A 39 -10.57 -15.02 -0.43
N ALA A 40 -11.56 -14.21 -0.07
CA ALA A 40 -11.42 -12.76 0.03
C ALA A 40 -10.48 -12.36 1.17
N VAL A 41 -10.59 -13.01 2.34
CA VAL A 41 -9.65 -12.82 3.46
C VAL A 41 -8.22 -13.18 3.04
N ARG A 42 -8.04 -14.32 2.36
CA ARG A 42 -6.73 -14.71 1.81
C ARG A 42 -6.21 -13.73 0.75
N ALA A 43 -7.08 -13.18 -0.09
CA ALA A 43 -6.70 -12.21 -1.12
C ALA A 43 -6.23 -10.89 -0.50
N VAL A 44 -6.90 -10.40 0.55
CA VAL A 44 -6.47 -9.21 1.30
C VAL A 44 -5.12 -9.44 1.97
N ARG A 45 -4.93 -10.61 2.60
CA ARG A 45 -3.66 -10.97 3.24
C ARG A 45 -2.51 -11.02 2.21
N ARG A 46 -2.68 -11.73 1.10
CA ARG A 46 -1.68 -11.80 0.02
C ARG A 46 -1.35 -10.44 -0.55
N ARG A 47 -2.35 -9.56 -0.70
CA ARG A 47 -2.13 -8.19 -1.17
C ARG A 47 -1.23 -7.41 -0.22
N ARG A 48 -1.39 -7.60 1.09
CA ARG A 48 -0.54 -6.97 2.10
C ARG A 48 0.88 -7.50 2.04
N GLU A 49 1.04 -8.82 2.01
CA GLU A 49 2.35 -9.49 1.92
C GLU A 49 3.10 -9.07 0.65
N ASN A 50 2.45 -9.11 -0.51
CA ASN A 50 3.05 -8.67 -1.77
C ASN A 50 3.47 -7.19 -1.76
N LEU A 51 2.73 -6.35 -1.03
CA LEU A 51 3.05 -4.92 -0.92
C LEU A 51 4.25 -4.70 0.02
N GLU A 52 4.34 -5.45 1.11
CA GLU A 52 5.50 -5.48 2.00
C GLU A 52 6.75 -5.94 1.22
N ASP A 53 6.67 -7.06 0.50
CA ASP A 53 7.76 -7.58 -0.33
C ASP A 53 8.20 -6.58 -1.41
N PHE A 54 7.25 -5.88 -2.02
CA PHE A 54 7.52 -4.84 -3.02
C PHE A 54 8.31 -3.67 -2.41
N TYR A 55 7.88 -3.16 -1.25
CA TYR A 55 8.61 -2.07 -0.59
C TYR A 55 9.97 -2.51 -0.09
N MET A 56 10.11 -3.74 0.42
CA MET A 56 11.42 -4.30 0.77
C MET A 56 12.35 -4.38 -0.44
N SER A 57 11.83 -4.83 -1.58
CA SER A 57 12.61 -4.89 -2.83
C SER A 57 13.07 -3.49 -3.26
N LEU A 58 12.25 -2.46 -3.09
CA LEU A 58 12.64 -1.08 -3.39
C LEU A 58 13.75 -0.59 -2.46
N GLU A 59 13.68 -0.89 -1.16
CA GLU A 59 14.74 -0.57 -0.19
C GLU A 59 16.07 -1.26 -0.56
N GLU A 60 16.04 -2.54 -0.94
CA GLU A 60 17.24 -3.27 -1.38
C GLU A 60 17.86 -2.68 -2.66
N LEU A 61 17.04 -2.06 -3.53
CA LEU A 61 17.47 -1.39 -4.76
C LEU A 61 17.89 0.08 -4.53
N GLY A 62 18.17 0.47 -3.29
CA GLY A 62 18.63 1.83 -2.95
C GLY A 62 17.52 2.77 -2.48
N GLY A 63 16.32 2.24 -2.22
CA GLY A 63 15.21 2.97 -1.63
C GLY A 63 14.42 3.82 -2.62
N VAL A 64 13.72 4.81 -2.07
CA VAL A 64 12.82 5.69 -2.82
C VAL A 64 13.10 7.16 -2.51
N LEU A 65 12.83 8.01 -3.48
CA LEU A 65 12.95 9.46 -3.42
C LEU A 65 11.57 10.11 -3.47
N LYS A 66 11.45 11.30 -2.88
CA LYS A 66 10.26 12.13 -3.00
C LYS A 66 10.37 13.04 -4.23
N ILE A 67 9.23 13.61 -4.64
CA ILE A 67 9.18 14.51 -5.81
C ILE A 67 10.13 15.70 -5.71
N ASN A 68 10.44 16.16 -4.49
CA ASN A 68 11.37 17.27 -4.25
C ASN A 68 12.80 16.86 -4.58
N ASP A 69 13.25 15.74 -4.02
CA ASP A 69 14.60 15.22 -4.24
C ASP A 69 14.83 14.93 -5.74
N VAL A 70 13.82 14.36 -6.42
CA VAL A 70 13.88 14.13 -7.87
C VAL A 70 13.93 15.43 -8.67
N ALA A 71 13.16 16.45 -8.27
CA ALA A 71 13.20 17.76 -8.91
C ALA A 71 14.59 18.40 -8.77
N ASP A 72 15.21 18.27 -7.61
CA ASP A 72 16.55 18.78 -7.32
C ASP A 72 17.63 18.04 -8.11
N ILE A 73 17.62 16.70 -8.11
CA ILE A 73 18.56 15.85 -8.88
C ILE A 73 18.48 16.16 -10.37
N LEU A 74 17.28 16.33 -10.90
CA LEU A 74 17.06 16.58 -12.33
C LEU A 74 17.17 18.07 -12.70
N GLY A 75 17.31 18.97 -11.74
CA GLY A 75 17.36 20.43 -11.96
C GLY A 75 16.10 21.00 -12.62
N ILE A 76 14.92 20.44 -12.33
CA ILE A 76 13.64 20.82 -12.96
C ILE A 76 12.53 21.08 -11.94
N SER A 77 11.41 21.66 -12.38
CA SER A 77 10.25 21.86 -11.50
C SER A 77 9.52 20.54 -11.17
N ARG A 78 8.83 20.49 -10.03
CA ARG A 78 7.94 19.36 -9.66
C ARG A 78 6.88 19.05 -10.73
N GLN A 79 6.37 20.09 -11.41
CA GLN A 79 5.41 19.92 -12.50
C GLN A 79 6.05 19.19 -13.68
N SER A 80 7.29 19.55 -14.02
CA SER A 80 8.07 18.89 -15.07
C SER A 80 8.38 17.43 -14.72
N VAL A 81 8.59 17.10 -13.43
CA VAL A 81 8.75 15.70 -12.98
C VAL A 81 7.48 14.91 -13.30
N LYS A 82 6.30 15.46 -12.99
CA LYS A 82 5.02 14.80 -13.28
C LYS A 82 4.78 14.61 -14.78
N VAL A 83 5.22 15.55 -15.62
CA VAL A 83 5.19 15.38 -17.09
C VAL A 83 6.07 14.20 -17.53
N ARG A 84 7.25 14.02 -16.92
CA ARG A 84 8.13 12.88 -17.21
C ARG A 84 7.51 11.54 -16.79
N VAL A 85 6.82 11.48 -15.66
CA VAL A 85 6.04 10.28 -15.27
C VAL A 85 4.97 9.99 -16.31
N ASN A 86 4.18 10.99 -16.70
CA ASN A 86 3.06 10.82 -17.64
C ASN A 86 3.51 10.47 -19.07
N SER A 87 4.75 10.79 -19.43
CA SER A 87 5.36 10.47 -20.72
C SER A 87 6.22 9.20 -20.69
N ASN A 88 6.04 8.38 -19.64
CA ASN A 88 6.74 7.12 -19.44
C ASN A 88 8.28 7.25 -19.43
N GLN A 89 8.82 8.42 -19.07
CA GLN A 89 10.27 8.66 -19.05
C GLN A 89 10.93 8.28 -17.72
N ILE A 90 10.15 8.20 -16.64
CA ILE A 90 10.59 7.84 -15.30
C ILE A 90 9.51 7.01 -14.61
N ILE A 91 9.93 6.14 -13.68
CA ILE A 91 9.03 5.29 -12.89
C ILE A 91 8.64 6.05 -11.62
N ALA A 92 7.34 6.07 -11.33
CA ALA A 92 6.81 6.55 -10.07
C ALA A 92 5.67 5.65 -9.59
N PHE A 93 5.65 5.35 -8.30
CA PHE A 93 4.58 4.62 -7.66
C PHE A 93 3.75 5.55 -6.80
N LYS A 94 2.43 5.34 -6.79
CA LYS A 94 1.53 6.10 -5.92
C LYS A 94 1.58 5.50 -4.52
N GLN A 95 2.00 6.29 -3.54
CA GLN A 95 1.95 5.94 -2.13
C GLN A 95 0.99 6.92 -1.44
N ASN A 96 -0.21 6.43 -1.11
CA ASN A 96 -1.32 7.25 -0.63
C ASN A 96 -1.69 8.38 -1.61
N GLU A 97 -1.52 9.65 -1.23
CA GLU A 97 -1.77 10.82 -2.10
C GLU A 97 -0.51 11.29 -2.85
N ASP A 98 0.66 10.79 -2.45
CA ASP A 98 1.95 11.21 -2.98
C ASP A 98 2.54 10.21 -3.98
N PHE A 99 3.60 10.64 -4.66
CA PHE A 99 4.42 9.79 -5.52
C PHE A 99 5.77 9.52 -4.88
N ILE A 100 6.17 8.26 -4.93
CA ILE A 100 7.52 7.80 -4.61
C ILE A 100 8.21 7.38 -5.89
N PHE A 101 9.51 7.64 -5.97
CA PHE A 101 10.31 7.39 -7.16
C PHE A 101 11.45 6.45 -6.77
N PRO A 102 11.57 5.25 -7.36
CA PRO A 102 12.69 4.36 -7.06
C PRO A 102 14.03 5.05 -7.28
N ALA A 103 14.96 4.93 -6.34
CA ALA A 103 16.22 5.66 -6.39
C ALA A 103 17.15 5.16 -7.50
N PHE A 104 17.11 3.86 -7.83
CA PHE A 104 17.98 3.23 -8.83
C PHE A 104 17.90 3.85 -10.24
N GLN A 105 16.84 4.58 -10.56
CA GLN A 105 16.70 5.24 -11.87
C GLN A 105 17.50 6.55 -11.94
N PHE A 106 18.05 7.02 -10.82
CA PHE A 106 18.80 8.27 -10.72
C PHE A 106 20.25 8.03 -10.31
N THR A 107 21.06 9.02 -10.66
CA THR A 107 22.45 9.19 -10.25
C THR A 107 22.56 10.56 -9.59
N ASP A 108 23.68 10.84 -8.93
CA ASP A 108 23.92 12.15 -8.29
C ASP A 108 23.79 13.34 -9.25
N SER A 109 23.94 13.10 -10.56
CA SER A 109 23.92 14.13 -11.62
C SER A 109 22.64 14.14 -12.48
N GLY A 110 21.68 13.25 -12.22
CA GLY A 110 20.45 13.19 -13.02
C GLY A 110 19.93 11.78 -13.26
N LEU A 111 19.17 11.59 -14.34
CA LEU A 111 18.62 10.29 -14.72
C LEU A 111 19.75 9.33 -15.16
N LEU A 112 19.63 8.05 -14.79
CA LEU A 112 20.53 7.00 -15.23
C LEU A 112 20.60 6.96 -16.76
N HIS A 113 21.82 6.93 -17.30
CA HIS A 113 22.04 6.89 -18.73
C HIS A 113 21.41 5.62 -19.35
N GLY A 114 20.71 5.76 -20.47
CA GLY A 114 20.03 4.64 -21.12
C GLY A 114 18.63 4.34 -20.54
N PHE A 115 18.24 4.95 -19.40
CA PHE A 115 16.98 4.60 -18.74
C PHE A 115 15.76 4.96 -19.59
N LYS A 116 15.79 6.12 -20.25
CA LYS A 116 14.70 6.59 -21.09
C LYS A 116 14.50 5.68 -22.31
N GLU A 117 15.59 5.19 -22.88
CA GLU A 117 15.60 4.25 -24.00
C GLU A 117 15.01 2.89 -23.60
N VAL A 118 15.36 2.42 -22.40
CA VAL A 118 14.76 1.20 -21.82
C VAL A 118 13.26 1.38 -21.64
N MET A 119 12.82 2.50 -21.06
CA MET A 119 11.39 2.77 -20.85
C MET A 119 10.60 2.84 -22.15
N ALA A 120 11.19 3.44 -23.21
CA ALA A 120 10.56 3.51 -24.53
C ALA A 120 10.32 2.15 -25.20
N ALA A 121 10.99 1.08 -24.74
CA ALA A 121 10.74 -0.29 -25.21
C ALA A 121 9.47 -0.91 -24.60
N PHE A 122 8.89 -0.29 -23.57
CA PHE A 122 7.70 -0.75 -22.85
C PHE A 122 6.47 0.17 -23.06
N ASP A 123 6.52 1.07 -24.06
CA ASP A 123 5.39 1.93 -24.50
C ASP A 123 4.33 1.17 -25.32
#